data_AF-A0A1J1IK01-F1
#
_entry.id   AF-A0A1J1IK01-F1
#
_cell.length_a   1.000
_cell.length_b   1.000
_cell.length_c   1.000
_cell.angle_alpha   90.00
_cell.angle_beta   90.00
_cell.angle_gamma   90.00
#
_symmetry.space_group_name_H-M   'P 1'
#
loop_
_entity.id
_entity.type
_entity.pdbx_description
1 polymer ?
#
loop_
_entity_poly.entity_id
_entity_poly.type
_entity_poly.pdbx_seq_one_letter_code
_entity_poly.pdbx_strand_id
1 'polypeptide(L)'
;MSKEIFSKVIPNVRVDTVLNDEGDEINAEVREDVEATQSRKKIFDLLLSAGYYRVMIKNLSDFDKIVGGMTWCIEACEFDVDADILFHENLTIGQKMKKNAPEPADIRSQVRLTLLEYGVKSLTPSSESSAINTQNENINNQQDEVLVEELMNKNLAIVEEEEYQSENLSPEEREQREKHYENLKSEITIDALKGSKELSEKAKLRNLEMIEQNLTKRLNRIKLKNETLLKDNSKDLETLESYKKKNEELLEKIKQFDEQQDNEGSMKSTIEKLILENEKMKTEEIQLKENCTKIIEDLHKQIEEAERISATSESENLAKYNEIFENEKKTLNLCRLELAKKNRSVNSLQRRIDNIPDNIELAQYQRRLLELNNNMSLKTKETKQYYDLYNTLSTTLDYLEKELTYLNSIYDNYNSAMATPASRDQFLKKFEEIVDGIAATKMKFKHKYDEEKLTRDNLNSDLLVLLDLQRKYAAVVKQFKVACEKV
;
A
#
# COMPACT_ATOMS: atom_id res chain seq x y z
N MET A 1 -17.33 -26.69 43.93
CA MET A 1 -17.49 -25.32 44.45
C MET A 1 -17.51 -24.38 43.26
N SER A 2 -18.64 -23.72 43.06
CA SER A 2 -19.04 -22.97 41.88
C SER A 2 -18.40 -21.59 41.78
N LYS A 3 -18.17 -21.13 40.55
CA LYS A 3 -18.29 -19.75 40.02
C LYS A 3 -17.92 -19.82 38.52
N GLU A 4 -18.86 -20.11 37.63
CA GLU A 4 -19.68 -19.10 36.92
C GLU A 4 -18.80 -18.02 36.23
N ILE A 5 -18.58 -18.11 34.92
CA ILE A 5 -19.48 -17.70 33.81
C ILE A 5 -19.32 -16.19 33.53
N PHE A 6 -19.13 -15.86 32.24
CA PHE A 6 -18.90 -14.54 31.60
C PHE A 6 -17.45 -14.04 31.48
N SER A 7 -16.66 -14.65 30.59
CA SER A 7 -15.74 -13.85 29.77
C SER A 7 -16.53 -13.30 28.57
N LYS A 8 -16.75 -11.98 28.58
CA LYS A 8 -17.43 -11.26 27.50
C LYS A 8 -16.64 -11.45 26.20
N VAL A 9 -17.29 -12.12 25.25
CA VAL A 9 -16.95 -12.06 23.83
C VAL A 9 -16.96 -10.59 23.39
N ILE A 10 -15.80 -10.06 23.04
CA ILE A 10 -15.69 -8.86 22.20
C ILE A 10 -15.52 -9.38 20.78
N PRO A 11 -16.50 -9.21 19.87
CA PRO A 11 -16.31 -9.60 18.48
C PRO A 11 -15.48 -8.52 17.77
N ASN A 12 -14.57 -8.98 16.92
CA ASN A 12 -13.77 -8.22 15.95
C ASN A 12 -12.54 -7.47 16.46
N VAL A 13 -11.49 -8.22 16.78
CA VAL A 13 -10.15 -7.91 16.28
C VAL A 13 -9.64 -9.16 15.58
N ARG A 14 -9.57 -9.13 14.24
CA ARG A 14 -8.79 -10.14 13.49
C ARG A 14 -7.33 -9.84 13.79
N VAL A 15 -6.74 -10.60 14.71
CA VAL A 15 -5.29 -10.64 14.89
C VAL A 15 -4.78 -11.65 13.87
N ASP A 16 -3.84 -11.24 13.02
CA ASP A 16 -3.23 -12.13 12.03
C ASP A 16 -2.44 -13.23 12.74
N THR A 17 -2.88 -14.48 12.55
CA THR A 17 -2.17 -15.67 13.02
C THR A 17 -1.00 -15.95 12.08
N VAL A 18 0.23 -15.94 12.60
CA VAL A 18 1.43 -16.33 11.85
C VAL A 18 1.86 -17.74 12.30
N LEU A 19 2.06 -18.62 11.33
CA LEU A 19 2.57 -19.97 11.54
C LEU A 19 4.10 -19.94 11.60
N ASN A 20 4.68 -20.50 12.66
CA ASN A 20 6.12 -20.71 12.79
C ASN A 20 6.60 -21.86 11.90
N ASP A 21 7.92 -22.00 11.75
CA ASP A 21 8.58 -22.99 10.88
C ASP A 21 8.27 -24.47 11.21
N GLU A 22 7.62 -24.74 12.36
CA GLU A 22 7.17 -26.08 12.79
C GLU A 22 5.67 -26.33 12.58
N GLY A 23 4.92 -25.36 12.05
CA GLY A 23 3.51 -25.54 11.65
C GLY A 23 2.47 -25.35 12.76
N ASP A 24 2.86 -24.76 13.89
CA ASP A 24 1.97 -24.38 14.98
C ASP A 24 1.40 -22.96 14.82
N GLU A 25 0.14 -22.78 15.21
CA GLU A 25 -0.55 -21.49 15.25
C GLU A 25 -0.10 -20.71 16.49
N ILE A 26 0.69 -19.65 16.28
CA ILE A 26 1.09 -18.76 17.36
C ILE A 26 0.32 -17.45 17.23
N ASN A 27 -0.42 -17.10 18.28
CA ASN A 27 -0.94 -15.75 18.44
C ASN A 27 0.27 -14.84 18.64
N ALA A 28 0.47 -13.84 17.79
CA ALA A 28 1.52 -12.86 17.98
C ALA A 28 1.36 -12.23 19.38
N GLU A 29 2.18 -12.67 20.34
CA GLU A 29 2.24 -12.05 21.66
C GLU A 29 2.67 -10.61 21.45
N VAL A 30 1.70 -9.69 21.56
CA VAL A 30 1.98 -8.30 21.85
C VAL A 30 2.68 -8.32 23.20
N ARG A 31 4.00 -8.23 23.16
CA ARG A 31 4.82 -7.99 24.34
C ARG A 31 4.44 -6.60 24.85
N GLU A 32 3.36 -6.50 25.62
CA GLU A 32 3.04 -5.29 26.34
C GLU A 32 4.10 -5.12 27.42
N ASP A 33 5.06 -4.23 27.19
CA ASP A 33 6.13 -3.93 28.13
C ASP A 33 5.55 -3.51 29.48
N VAL A 34 5.73 -4.35 30.50
CA VAL A 34 5.21 -4.14 31.86
C VAL A 34 5.68 -2.79 32.43
N GLU A 35 6.89 -2.39 32.09
CA GLU A 35 7.48 -1.10 32.47
C GLU A 35 6.77 0.10 31.84
N ALA A 36 6.30 -0.03 30.60
CA ALA A 36 5.50 0.99 29.92
C ALA A 36 4.13 1.16 30.59
N THR A 37 3.51 0.07 31.05
CA THR A 37 2.21 0.14 31.76
C THR A 37 2.33 0.81 33.13
N GLN A 38 3.44 0.60 33.85
CA GLN A 38 3.69 1.25 35.14
C GLN A 38 3.99 2.74 34.96
N SER A 39 4.81 3.09 33.98
CA SER A 39 5.11 4.49 33.65
C SER A 39 3.86 5.24 33.22
N ARG A 40 3.00 4.59 32.42
CA ARG A 40 1.71 5.14 32.02
C ARG A 40 0.78 5.45 33.20
N LYS A 41 0.68 4.54 34.17
CA LYS A 41 -0.11 4.78 35.39
C LYS A 41 0.42 5.97 36.20
N LYS A 42 1.74 6.11 36.34
CA LYS A 42 2.35 7.27 37.02
C LYS A 42 2.01 8.59 36.32
N ILE A 43 2.04 8.62 34.99
CA ILE A 43 1.66 9.80 34.19
C ILE A 43 0.18 10.16 34.41
N PHE A 44 -0.69 9.15 34.45
CA PHE A 44 -2.11 9.35 34.72
C PHE A 44 -2.38 9.90 36.11
N ASP A 45 -1.72 9.38 37.14
CA ASP A 45 -1.87 9.88 38.51
C ASP A 45 -1.36 11.33 38.65
N LEU A 46 -0.25 11.67 37.98
CA LEU A 46 0.27 13.04 37.92
C LEU A 46 -0.72 14.00 37.25
N LEU A 47 -1.26 13.65 36.07
CA LEU A 47 -2.25 14.46 35.38
C LEU A 47 -3.54 14.64 36.21
N LEU A 48 -3.94 13.60 36.94
CA LEU A 48 -5.09 13.66 37.84
C LEU A 48 -4.85 14.61 39.01
N SER A 49 -3.66 14.54 39.62
CA SER A 49 -3.25 15.43 40.71
C SER A 49 -3.13 16.89 40.25
N ALA A 50 -2.78 17.10 38.98
CA ALA A 50 -2.73 18.42 38.34
C ALA A 50 -4.12 18.99 37.99
N GLY A 51 -5.20 18.19 38.07
CA GLY A 51 -6.57 18.64 37.83
C GLY A 51 -7.17 18.22 36.49
N TYR A 52 -6.47 17.41 35.68
CA TYR A 52 -6.98 16.91 34.41
C TYR A 52 -7.79 15.61 34.58
N TYR A 53 -9.09 15.76 34.87
CA TYR A 53 -9.97 14.62 35.18
C TYR A 53 -10.34 13.72 33.98
N ARG A 54 -10.07 14.14 32.73
CA ARG A 54 -10.38 13.37 31.52
C ARG A 54 -9.61 12.04 31.44
N VAL A 55 -8.53 11.89 32.18
CA VAL A 55 -7.78 10.63 32.31
C VAL A 55 -8.64 9.49 32.87
N MET A 56 -9.66 9.79 33.69
CA MET A 56 -10.56 8.80 34.30
C MET A 56 -11.60 8.21 33.32
N ILE A 57 -11.72 8.76 32.11
CA ILE A 57 -12.72 8.31 31.15
C ILE A 57 -12.28 6.96 30.57
N LYS A 58 -12.99 5.89 30.94
CA LYS A 58 -12.66 4.51 30.55
C LYS A 58 -12.72 4.25 29.05
N ASN A 59 -13.51 5.03 28.30
CA ASN A 59 -13.70 4.88 26.86
C ASN A 59 -12.74 5.72 26.01
N LEU A 60 -11.79 6.44 26.63
CA LEU A 60 -10.81 7.24 25.92
C LEU A 60 -9.49 6.46 25.77
N SER A 61 -8.87 6.54 24.59
CA SER A 61 -7.58 5.90 24.32
C SER A 61 -6.51 6.39 25.30
N ASP A 62 -5.62 5.49 25.69
CA ASP A 62 -4.52 5.82 26.59
C ASP A 62 -3.58 6.89 26.00
N PHE A 63 -3.42 6.91 24.67
CA PHE A 63 -2.68 7.95 23.96
C PHE A 63 -3.37 9.32 24.07
N ASP A 64 -4.69 9.37 23.82
CA ASP A 64 -5.47 10.61 23.87
C ASP A 64 -5.54 11.20 25.27
N LYS A 65 -5.53 10.35 26.31
CA LYS A 65 -5.44 10.80 27.70
C LYS A 65 -4.12 11.51 27.97
N ILE A 66 -2.99 10.99 27.46
CA ILE A 66 -1.67 11.59 27.65
C ILE A 66 -1.53 12.87 26.84
N VAL A 67 -1.82 12.82 25.53
CA VAL A 67 -1.68 13.99 24.64
C VAL A 67 -2.61 15.11 25.07
N GLY A 68 -3.88 14.79 25.36
CA GLY A 68 -4.85 15.75 25.89
C GLY A 68 -4.43 16.32 27.25
N GLY A 69 -3.81 15.51 28.10
CA GLY A 69 -3.26 15.96 29.38
C GLY A 69 -2.08 16.91 29.21
N MET A 70 -1.18 16.62 28.25
CA MET A 70 -0.06 17.51 27.93
C MET A 70 -0.53 18.84 27.35
N THR A 71 -1.49 18.81 26.41
CA THR A 71 -2.08 20.05 25.85
C THR A 71 -2.80 20.85 26.92
N TRP A 72 -3.55 20.20 27.81
CA TRP A 72 -4.20 20.87 28.93
C TRP A 72 -3.20 21.49 29.90
N CYS A 73 -2.09 20.80 30.22
CA CYS A 73 -1.04 21.37 31.04
C CYS A 73 -0.34 22.56 30.36
N ILE A 74 -0.16 22.52 29.03
CA ILE A 74 0.41 23.64 28.26
C ILE A 74 -0.55 24.84 28.25
N GLU A 75 -1.85 24.59 28.10
CA GLU A 75 -2.89 25.63 28.12
C GLU A 75 -3.11 26.22 29.52
N ALA A 76 -2.96 25.40 30.57
CA ALA A 76 -3.09 25.83 31.97
C ALA A 76 -1.81 26.51 32.51
N CYS A 77 -0.66 26.30 31.87
CA CYS A 77 0.57 27.02 32.18
C CYS A 77 0.51 28.40 31.51
N GLU A 78 0.36 29.45 32.32
CA GLU A 78 0.36 30.86 31.89
C GLU A 78 1.76 31.38 31.48
N PHE A 79 2.59 30.49 30.92
CA PHE A 79 3.94 30.75 30.45
C PHE A 79 4.01 30.43 28.95
N ASP A 80 4.54 31.36 28.15
CA ASP A 80 4.87 31.11 26.73
C ASP A 80 5.88 29.97 26.65
N VAL A 81 5.40 28.77 26.33
CA VAL A 81 6.27 27.61 26.09
C VAL A 81 6.82 27.74 24.68
N ASP A 82 7.97 28.40 24.59
CA ASP A 82 8.76 28.61 23.37
C ASP A 82 9.54 27.33 23.00
N ALA A 83 8.84 26.19 22.96
CA ALA A 83 9.43 24.88 22.65
C ALA A 83 8.66 24.20 21.52
N ASP A 84 9.38 23.92 20.43
CA ASP A 84 8.89 23.20 19.26
C ASP A 84 8.69 21.71 19.64
N ILE A 85 7.47 21.35 20.06
CA ILE A 85 7.14 20.02 20.65
C ILE A 85 7.19 18.91 19.57
N LEU A 86 7.38 19.27 18.31
CA LEU A 86 7.51 18.32 17.21
C LEU A 86 9.00 18.13 16.90
N PHE A 87 9.57 17.01 17.35
CA PHE A 87 10.91 16.61 16.94
C PHE A 87 10.90 16.27 15.44
N HIS A 88 11.62 17.06 14.63
CA HIS A 88 11.81 16.84 13.20
C HIS A 88 13.28 16.47 12.96
N GLU A 89 13.54 15.18 12.69
CA GLU A 89 14.91 14.65 12.52
C GLU A 89 15.64 15.26 11.31
N ASN A 90 14.91 15.84 10.34
CA ASN A 90 15.43 16.71 9.29
C ASN A 90 14.47 17.88 9.04
N LEU A 91 14.80 19.07 9.56
CA LEU A 91 14.05 20.29 9.25
C LEU A 91 14.16 20.62 7.76
N THR A 92 13.02 20.63 7.07
CA THR A 92 12.93 20.98 5.65
C THR A 92 13.24 22.47 5.47
N ILE A 93 13.88 22.87 4.35
CA ILE A 93 14.32 24.25 4.05
C ILE A 93 13.28 25.31 4.47
N GLY A 94 11.99 25.09 4.21
CA GLY A 94 10.91 26.02 4.55
C GLY A 94 10.70 26.24 6.07
N GLN A 95 10.96 25.25 6.91
CA GLN A 95 10.84 25.37 8.37
C GLN A 95 12.06 26.09 8.98
N LYS A 96 13.24 25.98 8.38
CA LYS A 96 14.44 26.74 8.79
C LYS A 96 14.34 28.23 8.44
N MET A 97 13.73 28.55 7.29
CA MET A 97 13.46 29.92 6.85
C MET A 97 12.47 30.66 7.75
N LYS A 98 11.55 29.91 8.39
CA LYS A 98 10.48 30.46 9.23
C LYS A 98 10.97 31.02 10.57
N LYS A 99 12.14 30.59 11.06
CA LYS A 99 12.69 31.01 12.36
C LYS A 99 13.35 32.40 12.33
N ASN A 100 13.64 32.96 11.14
CA ASN A 100 14.40 34.21 10.97
C ASN A 100 13.65 35.31 10.20
N ALA A 101 12.37 35.11 9.86
CA ALA A 101 11.55 36.11 9.18
C ALA A 101 10.66 36.87 10.18
N PRO A 102 10.44 38.19 10.03
CA PRO A 102 9.54 38.93 10.90
C PRO A 102 8.10 38.42 10.71
N GLU A 103 7.46 38.10 11.84
CA GLU A 103 6.14 37.46 11.90
C GLU A 103 5.04 38.27 11.18
N PRO A 104 4.22 37.62 10.32
CA PRO A 104 2.93 38.18 9.93
C PRO A 104 1.91 37.95 11.05
N ALA A 105 1.28 39.04 11.50
CA ALA A 105 0.51 39.20 12.73
C ALA A 105 -0.83 38.43 12.86
N ASP A 106 -1.10 37.38 12.09
CA ASP A 106 -2.40 36.69 12.18
C ASP A 106 -2.30 35.16 12.04
N ILE A 107 -2.49 34.48 13.18
CA ILE A 107 -2.50 33.02 13.36
C ILE A 107 -3.48 32.34 12.40
N ARG A 108 -4.58 33.03 12.05
CA ARG A 108 -5.59 32.52 11.10
C ARG A 108 -5.04 32.31 9.69
N SER A 109 -4.14 33.17 9.24
CA SER A 109 -3.51 33.07 7.92
C SER A 109 -2.55 31.88 7.86
N GLN A 110 -1.89 31.61 8.98
CA GLN A 110 -0.92 30.51 9.12
C GLN A 110 -1.62 29.14 9.15
N VAL A 111 -2.73 29.04 9.89
CA VAL A 111 -3.59 27.85 9.90
C VAL A 111 -4.26 27.61 8.54
N ARG A 112 -4.65 28.67 7.84
CA ARG A 112 -5.23 28.55 6.49
C ARG A 112 -4.22 28.10 5.44
N LEU A 113 -2.95 28.53 5.56
CA LEU A 113 -1.87 28.11 4.67
C LEU A 113 -1.53 26.63 4.86
N THR A 114 -1.42 26.17 6.12
CA THR A 114 -1.13 24.77 6.43
C THR A 114 -2.30 23.86 6.03
N LEU A 115 -3.55 24.27 6.25
CA LEU A 115 -4.71 23.49 5.79
C LEU A 115 -4.80 23.39 4.25
N LEU A 116 -4.29 24.39 3.52
CA LEU A 116 -4.21 24.38 2.06
C LEU A 116 -3.13 23.40 1.56
N GLU A 117 -2.00 23.27 2.26
CA GLU A 117 -0.93 22.31 1.98
C GLU A 117 -1.41 20.85 2.09
N TYR A 118 -2.36 20.58 3.00
CA TYR A 118 -2.94 19.24 3.19
C TYR A 118 -4.26 19.01 2.41
N GLY A 119 -4.68 19.93 1.54
CA GLY A 119 -5.80 19.74 0.62
C GLY A 119 -7.19 19.68 1.25
N VAL A 120 -7.36 20.10 2.50
CA VAL A 120 -8.66 20.09 3.19
C VAL A 120 -9.42 21.38 2.87
N LYS A 121 -10.39 21.31 1.96
CA LYS A 121 -11.43 22.36 1.81
C LYS A 121 -12.50 22.15 2.88
N SER A 122 -12.59 23.02 3.89
CA SER A 122 -13.78 23.01 4.75
C SER A 122 -14.10 24.34 5.46
N LEU A 123 -15.33 24.77 5.20
CA LEU A 123 -16.31 25.47 6.02
C LEU A 123 -15.89 26.75 6.80
N THR A 124 -16.37 27.88 6.28
CA THR A 124 -16.60 29.10 7.05
C THR A 124 -17.70 28.87 8.11
N PRO A 125 -17.54 29.37 9.35
CA PRO A 125 -18.65 29.41 10.29
C PRO A 125 -19.67 30.44 9.82
N SER A 126 -20.92 30.00 9.69
CA SER A 126 -22.10 30.84 9.54
C SER A 126 -22.18 31.83 10.70
N SER A 127 -22.04 33.13 10.41
CA SER A 127 -22.59 34.16 11.27
C SER A 127 -24.10 34.24 11.07
N GLU A 128 -24.79 34.51 12.17
CA GLU A 128 -26.24 34.64 12.25
C GLU A 128 -26.81 35.59 11.18
N SER A 129 -27.86 35.09 10.51
CA SER A 129 -28.97 35.78 9.83
C SER A 129 -28.82 37.25 9.41
N SER A 130 -28.85 37.52 8.10
CA SER A 130 -29.95 38.27 7.45
C SER A 130 -29.78 38.46 5.92
N ALA A 131 -30.85 38.12 5.20
CA ALA A 131 -31.33 38.60 3.88
C ALA A 131 -30.37 38.97 2.72
N ILE A 132 -30.48 38.18 1.64
CA ILE A 132 -30.56 38.56 0.20
C ILE A 132 -29.40 39.40 -0.39
N ASN A 133 -28.52 38.77 -1.20
CA ASN A 133 -28.32 39.11 -2.63
C ASN A 133 -27.28 38.22 -3.35
N THR A 134 -27.68 37.71 -4.51
CA THR A 134 -27.00 36.70 -5.33
C THR A 134 -25.96 37.27 -6.31
N GLN A 135 -25.00 38.09 -5.85
CA GLN A 135 -23.98 38.69 -6.75
C GLN A 135 -22.52 38.71 -6.25
N ASN A 136 -22.19 38.18 -5.07
CA ASN A 136 -20.85 38.36 -4.49
C ASN A 136 -19.82 37.24 -4.72
N GLU A 137 -20.13 36.17 -5.46
CA GLU A 137 -19.15 35.07 -5.66
C GLU A 137 -18.05 35.35 -6.69
N ASN A 138 -18.21 36.34 -7.57
CA ASN A 138 -17.20 36.64 -8.60
C ASN A 138 -16.06 37.58 -8.16
N ILE A 139 -16.23 38.30 -7.04
CA ILE A 139 -15.25 39.31 -6.59
C ILE A 139 -14.15 38.68 -5.72
N ASN A 140 -14.49 37.66 -4.91
CA ASN A 140 -13.53 37.00 -4.01
C ASN A 140 -12.50 36.13 -4.75
N ASN A 141 -12.86 35.52 -5.89
CA ASN A 141 -11.91 34.69 -6.64
C ASN A 141 -10.80 35.50 -7.34
N GLN A 142 -11.03 36.79 -7.62
CA GLN A 142 -10.01 37.65 -8.26
C GLN A 142 -8.98 38.18 -7.27
N GLN A 143 -9.36 38.42 -6.01
CA GLN A 143 -8.45 38.93 -4.98
C GLN A 143 -7.47 37.85 -4.50
N ASP A 144 -7.91 36.60 -4.43
CA ASP A 144 -7.07 35.47 -4.03
C ASP A 144 -6.03 35.09 -5.11
N GLU A 145 -6.33 35.28 -6.41
CA GLU A 145 -5.37 35.02 -7.52
C GLU A 145 -4.23 36.07 -7.56
N VAL A 146 -4.55 37.36 -7.34
CA VAL A 146 -3.57 38.46 -7.37
C VAL A 146 -2.58 38.37 -6.19
N LEU A 147 -3.03 37.92 -5.02
CA LEU A 147 -2.18 37.77 -3.84
C LEU A 147 -1.17 36.62 -3.98
N VAL A 148 -1.56 35.54 -4.67
CA VAL A 148 -0.70 34.41 -5.01
C VAL A 148 0.39 34.82 -6.00
N GLU A 149 0.04 35.68 -6.96
CA GLU A 149 0.98 36.22 -7.96
C GLU A 149 1.97 37.21 -7.33
N GLU A 150 1.54 37.98 -6.32
CA GLU A 150 2.41 38.88 -5.55
C GLU A 150 3.38 38.12 -4.62
N LEU A 151 2.94 36.99 -4.04
CA LEU A 151 3.78 36.11 -3.21
C LEU A 151 4.81 35.33 -4.04
N MET A 152 4.49 34.96 -5.29
CA MET A 152 5.45 34.37 -6.23
C MET A 152 6.58 35.35 -6.60
N ASN A 153 6.29 36.65 -6.72
CA ASN A 153 7.28 37.66 -7.10
C ASN A 153 8.22 38.06 -5.94
N LYS A 154 7.80 37.90 -4.68
CA LYS A 154 8.63 38.20 -3.48
C LYS A 154 9.63 37.09 -3.13
N ASN A 155 9.38 35.84 -3.53
CA ASN A 155 10.26 34.70 -3.27
C ASN A 155 11.47 34.59 -4.23
N LEU A 156 11.60 35.53 -5.18
CA LEU A 156 12.67 35.53 -6.19
C LEU A 156 13.97 36.22 -5.73
N ALA A 157 14.01 36.80 -4.52
CA ALA A 157 15.02 37.81 -4.18
C ALA A 157 16.07 37.44 -3.10
N ILE A 158 16.09 36.23 -2.51
CA ILE A 158 16.91 35.98 -1.31
C ILE A 158 17.67 34.64 -1.36
N VAL A 159 19.01 34.76 -1.53
CA VAL A 159 20.11 33.96 -0.97
C VAL A 159 20.33 32.57 -1.61
N GLU A 160 21.38 32.37 -2.40
CA GLU A 160 22.84 32.21 -2.12
C GLU A 160 23.23 30.75 -1.79
N GLU A 161 24.49 30.48 -2.14
CA GLU A 161 25.09 29.23 -2.63
C GLU A 161 25.19 28.08 -1.60
N GLU A 162 25.26 26.84 -2.10
CA GLU A 162 26.30 25.87 -1.72
C GLU A 162 26.36 24.68 -2.70
N GLU A 163 27.58 24.29 -3.06
CA GLU A 163 27.96 23.28 -4.05
C GLU A 163 27.58 21.85 -3.63
N TYR A 164 27.18 21.01 -4.60
CA TYR A 164 27.16 19.56 -4.43
C TYR A 164 27.96 18.87 -5.54
N GLN A 165 28.97 18.11 -5.12
CA GLN A 165 29.75 17.20 -5.95
C GLN A 165 28.86 16.08 -6.52
N SER A 166 28.94 15.87 -7.83
CA SER A 166 28.28 14.75 -8.51
C SER A 166 29.10 13.47 -8.34
N GLU A 167 28.47 12.42 -7.81
CA GLU A 167 29.01 11.06 -7.89
C GLU A 167 29.05 10.58 -9.34
N ASN A 168 30.25 10.16 -9.77
CA ASN A 168 30.50 9.57 -11.09
C ASN A 168 29.94 8.14 -11.15
N LEU A 169 28.85 7.92 -11.89
CA LEU A 169 28.42 6.57 -12.27
C LEU A 169 29.25 6.05 -13.47
N SER A 170 29.60 4.76 -13.40
CA SER A 170 30.42 4.05 -14.38
C SER A 170 29.75 3.99 -15.78
N PRO A 171 30.52 4.10 -16.88
CA PRO A 171 30.00 4.10 -18.26
C PRO A 171 29.16 2.86 -18.62
N GLU A 172 29.41 1.69 -18.02
CA GLU A 172 28.63 0.46 -18.27
C GLU A 172 27.18 0.54 -17.75
N GLU A 173 26.95 1.25 -16.65
CA GLU A 173 25.61 1.42 -16.05
C GLU A 173 24.73 2.44 -16.81
N ARG A 174 25.36 3.29 -17.64
CA ARG A 174 24.65 4.17 -18.58
C ARG A 174 24.17 3.38 -19.80
N GLU A 175 25.05 2.57 -20.37
CA GLU A 175 24.72 1.77 -21.57
C GLU A 175 23.63 0.72 -21.28
N GLN A 176 23.65 0.10 -20.09
CA GLN A 176 22.60 -0.84 -19.68
C GLN A 176 21.24 -0.16 -19.49
N ARG A 177 21.22 1.07 -18.96
CA ARG A 177 19.99 1.85 -18.85
C ARG A 177 19.46 2.30 -20.20
N GLU A 178 20.34 2.71 -21.11
CA GLU A 178 19.94 3.13 -22.45
C GLU A 178 19.29 1.97 -23.22
N LYS A 179 19.88 0.77 -23.17
CA LYS A 179 19.29 -0.46 -23.73
C LYS A 179 17.94 -0.83 -23.08
N HIS A 180 17.82 -0.63 -21.75
CA HIS A 180 16.56 -0.86 -21.04
C HIS A 180 15.46 0.12 -21.48
N TYR A 181 15.79 1.40 -21.67
CA TYR A 181 14.84 2.41 -22.13
C TYR A 181 14.45 2.24 -23.60
N GLU A 182 15.36 1.76 -24.46
CA GLU A 182 15.02 1.41 -25.85
C GLU A 182 14.06 0.21 -25.93
N ASN A 183 14.31 -0.83 -25.14
CA ASN A 183 13.41 -1.98 -25.06
C ASN A 183 12.02 -1.56 -24.57
N LEU A 184 11.95 -0.77 -23.51
CA LEU A 184 10.68 -0.27 -22.97
C LEU A 184 9.92 0.60 -23.98
N LYS A 185 10.63 1.42 -24.76
CA LYS A 185 10.04 2.24 -25.83
C LYS A 185 9.51 1.38 -26.99
N SER A 186 10.17 0.28 -27.31
CA SER A 186 9.71 -0.68 -28.32
C SER A 186 8.47 -1.46 -27.86
N GLU A 187 8.36 -1.80 -26.57
CA GLU A 187 7.19 -2.47 -26.00
C GLU A 187 5.97 -1.54 -25.96
N ILE A 188 6.15 -0.28 -25.54
CA ILE A 188 5.07 0.72 -25.50
C ILE A 188 4.50 1.04 -26.90
N THR A 189 5.34 1.02 -27.94
CA THR A 189 4.90 1.31 -29.32
C THR A 189 4.14 0.15 -29.97
N ILE A 190 4.43 -1.10 -29.57
CA ILE A 190 3.70 -2.29 -30.04
C ILE A 190 2.33 -2.39 -29.35
N ASP A 191 2.22 -2.02 -28.07
CA ASP A 191 0.97 -2.05 -27.31
C ASP A 191 0.00 -0.91 -27.67
N ALA A 192 0.51 0.26 -28.09
CA ALA A 192 -0.32 1.43 -28.42
C ALA A 192 -1.19 1.26 -29.68
N LEU A 193 -0.86 0.35 -30.60
CA LEU A 193 -1.56 0.18 -31.89
C LEU A 193 -2.52 -1.02 -31.96
N LYS A 194 -2.52 -1.94 -30.98
CA LYS A 194 -3.43 -3.12 -30.95
C LYS A 194 -4.13 -3.39 -29.61
N GLY A 195 -3.77 -2.71 -28.51
CA GLY A 195 -4.08 -3.17 -27.15
C GLY A 195 -5.42 -2.77 -26.52
N SER A 196 -6.11 -1.71 -26.94
CA SER A 196 -7.14 -1.11 -26.06
C SER A 196 -8.54 -1.74 -26.12
N LYS A 197 -8.97 -2.32 -27.25
CA LYS A 197 -10.32 -2.92 -27.38
C LYS A 197 -10.33 -4.43 -27.25
N GLU A 198 -9.40 -5.13 -27.90
CA GLU A 198 -9.40 -6.60 -27.89
C GLU A 198 -8.99 -7.22 -26.56
N LEU A 199 -8.07 -6.58 -25.80
CA LEU A 199 -7.59 -7.13 -24.53
C LEU A 199 -8.68 -7.07 -23.44
N SER A 200 -9.51 -6.01 -23.45
CA SER A 200 -10.65 -5.87 -22.53
C SER A 200 -11.77 -6.88 -22.84
N GLU A 201 -12.07 -7.10 -24.12
CA GLU A 201 -13.08 -8.08 -24.55
C GLU A 201 -12.61 -9.53 -24.32
N LYS A 202 -11.35 -9.84 -24.63
CA LYS A 202 -10.76 -11.16 -24.35
C LYS A 202 -10.66 -11.47 -22.85
N ALA A 203 -10.40 -10.45 -22.01
CA ALA A 203 -10.42 -10.62 -20.55
C ALA A 203 -11.84 -10.87 -20.01
N LYS A 204 -12.86 -10.18 -20.54
CA LYS A 204 -14.27 -10.42 -20.20
C LYS A 204 -14.73 -11.81 -20.64
N LEU A 205 -14.36 -12.22 -21.86
CA LEU A 205 -14.68 -13.56 -22.38
C LEU A 205 -14.03 -14.68 -21.56
N ARG A 206 -12.75 -14.57 -21.21
CA ARG A 206 -12.08 -15.56 -20.32
C ARG A 206 -12.73 -15.65 -18.95
N ASN A 207 -13.13 -14.52 -18.37
CA ASN A 207 -13.82 -14.52 -17.07
C ASN A 207 -15.19 -15.21 -17.17
N LEU A 208 -15.95 -14.95 -18.25
CA LEU A 208 -17.22 -15.61 -18.51
C LEU A 208 -17.06 -17.12 -18.77
N GLU A 209 -16.05 -17.53 -19.54
CA GLU A 209 -15.72 -18.94 -19.78
C GLU A 209 -15.33 -19.65 -18.48
N MET A 210 -14.58 -18.99 -17.59
CA MET A 210 -14.20 -19.55 -16.30
C MET A 210 -15.42 -19.69 -15.36
N ILE A 211 -16.35 -18.75 -15.40
CA ILE A 211 -17.64 -18.85 -14.68
C ILE A 211 -18.48 -20.01 -15.25
N GLU A 212 -18.54 -20.17 -16.57
CA GLU A 212 -19.27 -21.25 -17.24
C GLU A 212 -18.67 -22.63 -16.90
N GLN A 213 -17.34 -22.76 -16.91
CA GLN A 213 -16.66 -23.99 -16.49
C GLN A 213 -16.91 -24.34 -15.02
N ASN A 214 -17.01 -23.33 -14.15
CA ASN A 214 -17.33 -23.55 -12.74
C ASN A 214 -18.80 -23.96 -12.53
N LEU A 215 -19.72 -23.34 -13.28
CA LEU A 215 -21.14 -23.69 -13.26
C LEU A 215 -21.39 -25.10 -13.81
N THR A 216 -20.75 -25.49 -14.91
CA THR A 216 -20.84 -26.84 -15.48
C THR A 216 -20.30 -27.91 -14.53
N LYS A 217 -19.16 -27.66 -13.87
CA LYS A 217 -18.64 -28.54 -12.82
C LYS A 217 -19.62 -28.67 -11.65
N ARG A 218 -20.26 -27.58 -11.22
CA ARG A 218 -21.26 -27.60 -10.14
C ARG A 218 -22.52 -28.36 -10.54
N LEU A 219 -22.98 -28.18 -11.77
CA LEU A 219 -24.14 -28.88 -12.34
C LEU A 219 -23.86 -30.39 -12.46
N ASN A 220 -22.67 -30.79 -12.90
CA ASN A 220 -22.25 -32.18 -12.95
C ASN A 220 -22.18 -32.82 -11.56
N ARG A 221 -21.67 -32.10 -10.54
CA ARG A 221 -21.70 -32.58 -9.14
C ARG A 221 -23.12 -32.79 -8.62
N ILE A 222 -24.04 -31.89 -8.95
CA ILE A 222 -25.46 -32.02 -8.55
C ILE A 222 -26.11 -33.21 -9.26
N LYS A 223 -25.86 -33.40 -10.56
CA LYS A 223 -26.35 -34.56 -11.31
C LYS A 223 -25.86 -35.89 -10.71
N LEU A 224 -24.56 -35.98 -10.42
CA LEU A 224 -23.96 -37.17 -9.81
C LEU A 224 -24.57 -37.48 -8.44
N LYS A 225 -24.80 -36.44 -7.61
CA LYS A 225 -25.50 -36.59 -6.32
C LYS A 225 -26.95 -37.06 -6.48
N ASN A 226 -27.68 -36.54 -7.47
CA ASN A 226 -29.06 -36.97 -7.72
C ASN A 226 -29.11 -38.43 -8.22
N GLU A 227 -28.16 -38.86 -9.04
CA GLU A 227 -28.04 -40.25 -9.49
C GLU A 227 -27.70 -41.21 -8.33
N THR A 228 -26.80 -40.81 -7.42
CA THR A 228 -26.51 -41.62 -6.23
C THR A 228 -27.73 -41.73 -5.31
N LEU A 229 -28.43 -40.62 -5.07
CA LEU A 229 -29.66 -40.61 -4.25
C LEU A 229 -30.79 -41.46 -4.87
N LEU A 230 -30.92 -41.47 -6.19
CA LEU A 230 -31.87 -42.35 -6.90
C LEU A 230 -31.53 -43.84 -6.69
N LYS A 231 -30.25 -44.20 -6.72
CA LYS A 231 -29.79 -45.59 -6.47
C LYS A 231 -29.97 -46.00 -5.01
N ASP A 232 -29.82 -45.07 -4.07
CA ASP A 232 -30.01 -45.37 -2.66
C ASP A 232 -31.50 -45.53 -2.35
N ASN A 233 -32.37 -44.66 -2.89
CA ASN A 233 -33.82 -44.81 -2.78
C ASN A 233 -34.34 -46.15 -3.36
N SER A 234 -33.76 -46.66 -4.45
CA SER A 234 -34.17 -47.96 -4.99
C SER A 234 -33.77 -49.13 -4.08
N LYS A 235 -32.59 -49.07 -3.46
CA LYS A 235 -32.15 -50.08 -2.48
C LYS A 235 -33.01 -50.06 -1.22
N ASP A 236 -33.40 -48.88 -0.74
CA ASP A 236 -34.27 -48.73 0.43
C ASP A 236 -35.67 -49.31 0.16
N LEU A 237 -36.20 -49.17 -1.05
CA LEU A 237 -37.46 -49.81 -1.45
C LEU A 237 -37.36 -51.35 -1.48
N GLU A 238 -36.27 -51.91 -2.00
CA GLU A 238 -36.02 -53.35 -2.03
C GLU A 238 -35.91 -53.94 -0.62
N THR A 239 -35.21 -53.26 0.29
CA THR A 239 -35.10 -53.70 1.68
C THR A 239 -36.46 -53.66 2.39
N LEU A 240 -37.26 -52.61 2.18
CA LEU A 240 -38.61 -52.48 2.76
C LEU A 240 -39.56 -53.60 2.30
N GLU A 241 -39.52 -54.00 1.02
CA GLU A 241 -40.30 -55.13 0.51
C GLU A 241 -39.88 -56.46 1.14
N SER A 242 -38.57 -56.65 1.40
CA SER A 242 -38.08 -57.85 2.06
C SER A 242 -38.57 -57.96 3.52
N TYR A 243 -38.70 -56.84 4.24
CA TYR A 243 -39.25 -56.82 5.60
C TYR A 243 -40.76 -57.09 5.62
N LYS A 244 -41.51 -56.62 4.63
CA LYS A 244 -42.95 -56.92 4.52
C LYS A 244 -43.21 -58.42 4.35
N LYS A 245 -42.45 -59.09 3.47
CA LYS A 245 -42.56 -60.54 3.25
C LYS A 245 -42.26 -61.34 4.53
N LYS A 246 -41.21 -60.97 5.26
CA LYS A 246 -40.85 -61.63 6.53
C LYS A 246 -41.95 -61.47 7.61
N ASN A 247 -42.62 -60.32 7.64
CA ASN A 247 -43.72 -60.09 8.58
C ASN A 247 -44.97 -60.92 8.25
N GLU A 248 -45.27 -61.14 6.97
CA GLU A 248 -46.37 -62.01 6.53
C GLU A 248 -46.11 -63.48 6.90
N GLU A 249 -44.89 -63.97 6.71
CA GLU A 249 -44.49 -65.34 7.07
C GLU A 249 -44.56 -65.62 8.58
N LEU A 250 -44.24 -64.62 9.42
CA LEU A 250 -44.34 -64.75 10.88
C LEU A 250 -45.80 -64.82 11.35
N LEU A 251 -46.72 -64.11 10.69
CA LEU A 251 -48.15 -64.15 10.96
C LEU A 251 -48.79 -65.50 10.64
N GLU A 252 -48.30 -66.22 9.63
CA GLU A 252 -48.74 -67.59 9.34
C GLU A 252 -48.24 -68.62 10.35
N LYS A 253 -46.98 -68.49 10.79
CA LYS A 253 -46.41 -69.39 11.80
C LYS A 253 -47.11 -69.27 13.15
N ILE A 254 -47.51 -68.06 13.54
CA ILE A 254 -48.28 -67.84 14.79
C ILE A 254 -49.62 -68.56 14.74
N LYS A 255 -50.32 -68.59 13.60
CA LYS A 255 -51.59 -69.33 13.46
C LYS A 255 -51.43 -70.85 13.55
N GLN A 256 -50.30 -71.39 13.10
CA GLN A 256 -50.03 -72.82 13.15
C GLN A 256 -49.70 -73.32 14.56
N PHE A 257 -49.22 -72.44 15.45
CA PHE A 257 -48.92 -72.81 16.84
C PHE A 257 -50.16 -72.87 17.74
N ASP A 258 -51.26 -72.20 17.39
CA ASP A 258 -52.48 -72.18 18.21
C ASP A 258 -53.37 -73.44 18.04
N GLU A 259 -53.11 -74.30 17.04
CA GLU A 259 -53.97 -75.45 16.71
C GLU A 259 -53.51 -76.80 17.31
N GLN A 260 -52.41 -76.84 18.07
CA GLN A 260 -51.86 -78.09 18.60
C GLN A 260 -51.59 -78.05 20.11
N GLN A 261 -52.67 -78.05 20.91
CA GLN A 261 -52.66 -78.68 22.23
C GLN A 261 -54.05 -79.24 22.54
N ASP A 262 -54.18 -80.57 22.57
CA ASP A 262 -54.88 -81.33 23.60
C ASP A 262 -54.91 -82.83 23.24
N ASN A 263 -54.24 -83.67 24.05
CA ASN A 263 -54.75 -84.95 24.56
C ASN A 263 -53.64 -85.75 25.28
N GLU A 264 -53.75 -85.91 26.59
CA GLU A 264 -52.98 -86.85 27.42
C GLU A 264 -53.92 -87.80 28.18
N GLY A 265 -53.54 -89.09 28.28
CA GLY A 265 -54.19 -90.00 29.22
C GLY A 265 -53.74 -91.46 29.14
N SER A 266 -52.88 -91.89 30.07
CA SER A 266 -53.11 -93.05 30.96
C SER A 266 -51.86 -93.41 31.77
N MET A 267 -51.94 -93.22 33.09
CA MET A 267 -50.82 -93.00 34.02
C MET A 267 -50.53 -94.18 34.98
N LYS A 268 -50.72 -95.45 34.60
CA LYS A 268 -50.55 -96.55 35.58
C LYS A 268 -49.75 -97.79 35.16
N SER A 269 -49.57 -98.08 33.87
CA SER A 269 -48.49 -98.97 33.38
C SER A 269 -47.18 -98.22 33.16
N THR A 270 -47.25 -96.89 33.23
CA THR A 270 -46.12 -95.99 33.22
C THR A 270 -45.27 -96.17 34.46
N ILE A 271 -45.82 -96.37 35.66
CA ILE A 271 -45.02 -96.34 36.91
C ILE A 271 -43.94 -97.44 36.98
N GLU A 272 -44.19 -98.66 36.51
CA GLU A 272 -43.16 -99.73 36.48
C GLU A 272 -42.16 -99.57 35.33
N LYS A 273 -42.62 -99.13 34.16
CA LYS A 273 -41.71 -98.71 33.08
C LYS A 273 -40.87 -97.51 33.51
N LEU A 274 -41.45 -96.56 34.24
CA LEU A 274 -40.83 -95.36 34.79
C LEU A 274 -39.75 -95.69 35.83
N ILE A 275 -39.75 -96.86 36.49
CA ILE A 275 -38.68 -97.26 37.41
C ILE A 275 -37.47 -97.81 36.63
N LEU A 276 -37.71 -98.70 35.66
CA LEU A 276 -36.66 -99.21 34.74
C LEU A 276 -36.11 -98.12 33.81
N GLU A 277 -36.98 -97.22 33.39
CA GLU A 277 -36.66 -96.00 32.65
C GLU A 277 -35.96 -95.01 33.59
N ASN A 278 -36.30 -94.88 34.88
CA ASN A 278 -35.51 -94.08 35.83
C ASN A 278 -34.06 -94.58 35.99
N GLU A 279 -33.82 -95.89 36.02
CA GLU A 279 -32.45 -96.42 36.10
C GLU A 279 -31.67 -96.21 34.80
N LYS A 280 -32.29 -96.40 33.64
CA LYS A 280 -31.68 -96.05 32.34
C LYS A 280 -31.43 -94.55 32.21
N MET A 281 -32.41 -93.73 32.60
CA MET A 281 -32.33 -92.27 32.62
C MET A 281 -31.19 -91.79 33.52
N LYS A 282 -30.89 -92.46 34.64
CA LYS A 282 -29.71 -92.12 35.46
C LYS A 282 -28.38 -92.38 34.74
N THR A 283 -28.26 -93.51 34.03
CA THR A 283 -27.04 -93.79 33.26
C THR A 283 -26.88 -92.88 32.05
N GLU A 284 -27.98 -92.56 31.38
CA GLU A 284 -28.02 -91.60 30.28
C GLU A 284 -27.78 -90.17 30.78
N GLU A 285 -28.24 -89.81 31.99
CA GLU A 285 -27.98 -88.53 32.64
C GLU A 285 -26.50 -88.36 33.00
N ILE A 286 -25.82 -89.43 33.46
CA ILE A 286 -24.38 -89.40 33.71
C ILE A 286 -23.61 -89.24 32.40
N GLN A 287 -23.96 -90.01 31.35
CA GLN A 287 -23.33 -89.88 30.03
C GLN A 287 -23.62 -88.52 29.37
N LEU A 288 -24.83 -87.98 29.52
CA LEU A 288 -25.19 -86.64 29.08
C LEU A 288 -24.42 -85.57 29.84
N LYS A 289 -24.24 -85.71 31.16
CA LYS A 289 -23.42 -84.78 31.94
C LYS A 289 -21.96 -84.81 31.48
N GLU A 290 -21.38 -85.98 31.26
CA GLU A 290 -20.01 -86.12 30.72
C GLU A 290 -19.89 -85.56 29.30
N ASN A 291 -20.90 -85.75 28.45
CA ASN A 291 -20.92 -85.20 27.10
C ASN A 291 -21.14 -83.69 27.12
N CYS A 292 -22.00 -83.17 27.99
CA CYS A 292 -22.21 -81.74 28.20
C CYS A 292 -20.95 -81.08 28.74
N THR A 293 -20.22 -81.70 29.68
CA THR A 293 -18.95 -81.13 30.17
C THR A 293 -17.89 -81.09 29.08
N LYS A 294 -17.79 -82.13 28.24
CA LYS A 294 -16.90 -82.12 27.07
C LYS A 294 -17.30 -81.07 26.03
N ILE A 295 -18.58 -80.94 25.72
CA ILE A 295 -19.11 -79.92 24.81
C ILE A 295 -18.85 -78.52 25.37
N ILE A 296 -19.02 -78.31 26.68
CA ILE A 296 -18.73 -77.04 27.35
C ILE A 296 -17.23 -76.73 27.27
N GLU A 297 -16.35 -77.71 27.50
CA GLU A 297 -14.90 -77.53 27.35
C GLU A 297 -14.51 -77.21 25.90
N ASP A 298 -15.13 -77.86 24.91
CA ASP A 298 -14.88 -77.59 23.50
C ASP A 298 -15.44 -76.22 23.06
N LEU A 299 -16.60 -75.81 23.57
CA LEU A 299 -17.16 -74.48 23.34
C LEU A 299 -16.30 -73.40 23.99
N HIS A 300 -15.79 -73.60 25.21
CA HIS A 300 -14.87 -72.66 25.84
C HIS A 300 -13.56 -72.52 25.05
N LYS A 301 -13.02 -73.62 24.51
CA LYS A 301 -11.85 -73.56 23.61
C LYS A 301 -12.15 -72.77 22.34
N GLN A 302 -13.32 -72.97 21.73
CA GLN A 302 -13.73 -72.21 20.54
C GLN A 302 -13.93 -70.72 20.83
N ILE A 303 -14.47 -70.37 22.00
CA ILE A 303 -14.60 -68.97 22.45
C ILE A 303 -13.21 -68.36 22.66
N GLU A 304 -12.30 -69.06 23.33
CA GLU A 304 -10.93 -68.55 23.57
C GLU A 304 -10.15 -68.39 22.26
N GLU A 305 -10.30 -69.31 21.31
CA GLU A 305 -9.73 -69.16 19.96
C GLU A 305 -10.36 -67.98 19.20
N ALA A 306 -11.68 -67.82 19.25
CA ALA A 306 -12.38 -66.69 18.62
C ALA A 306 -11.98 -65.33 19.23
N GLU A 307 -11.82 -65.24 20.55
CA GLU A 307 -11.35 -64.04 21.25
C GLU A 307 -9.90 -63.70 20.89
N ARG A 308 -9.02 -64.70 20.77
CA ARG A 308 -7.65 -64.48 20.31
C ARG A 308 -7.61 -63.98 18.86
N ILE A 309 -8.42 -64.56 17.98
CA ILE A 309 -8.55 -64.12 16.57
C ILE A 309 -9.14 -62.70 16.48
N SER A 310 -10.14 -62.38 17.31
CA SER A 310 -10.72 -61.03 17.39
C SER A 310 -9.67 -60.01 17.88
N ALA A 311 -8.98 -60.28 18.98
CA ALA A 311 -7.98 -59.38 19.55
C ALA A 311 -6.78 -59.14 18.60
N THR A 312 -6.33 -60.19 17.90
CA THR A 312 -5.26 -60.08 16.89
C THR A 312 -5.70 -59.29 15.68
N SER A 313 -6.91 -59.55 15.15
CA SER A 313 -7.44 -58.78 14.02
C SER A 313 -7.72 -57.31 14.37
N GLU A 314 -8.19 -57.00 15.58
CA GLU A 314 -8.40 -55.63 16.06
C GLU A 314 -7.08 -54.87 16.24
N SER A 315 -6.04 -55.53 16.79
CA SER A 315 -4.70 -54.95 16.93
C SER A 315 -4.07 -54.63 15.57
N GLU A 316 -4.17 -55.56 14.61
CA GLU A 316 -3.68 -55.33 13.24
C GLU A 316 -4.44 -54.22 12.51
N ASN A 317 -5.76 -54.14 12.70
CA ASN A 317 -6.58 -53.08 12.12
C ASN A 317 -6.22 -51.72 12.73
N LEU A 318 -6.05 -51.64 14.05
CA LEU A 318 -5.64 -50.42 14.75
C LEU A 318 -4.26 -49.93 14.28
N ALA A 319 -3.31 -50.85 14.06
CA ALA A 319 -2.00 -50.53 13.50
C ALA A 319 -2.10 -49.95 12.09
N LYS A 320 -2.92 -50.55 11.21
CA LYS A 320 -3.18 -50.03 9.86
C LYS A 320 -3.83 -48.65 9.87
N TYR A 321 -4.80 -48.41 10.78
CA TYR A 321 -5.43 -47.09 10.92
C TYR A 321 -4.45 -46.01 11.38
N ASN A 322 -3.58 -46.33 12.34
CA ASN A 322 -2.56 -45.40 12.80
C ASN A 322 -1.54 -45.08 11.71
N GLU A 323 -1.16 -46.07 10.89
CA GLU A 323 -0.27 -45.86 9.74
C GLU A 323 -0.90 -44.96 8.68
N ILE A 324 -2.19 -45.16 8.36
CA ILE A 324 -2.95 -44.29 7.46
C ILE A 324 -3.04 -42.88 8.02
N PHE A 325 -3.37 -42.73 9.30
CA PHE A 325 -3.48 -41.43 9.97
C PHE A 325 -2.16 -40.66 9.95
N GLU A 326 -1.04 -41.32 10.24
CA GLU A 326 0.29 -40.71 10.17
C GLU A 326 0.66 -40.30 8.73
N ASN A 327 0.28 -41.09 7.73
CA ASN A 327 0.49 -40.73 6.33
C ASN A 327 -0.37 -39.53 5.91
N GLU A 328 -1.64 -39.48 6.31
CA GLU A 328 -2.52 -38.34 6.08
C GLU A 328 -2.00 -37.07 6.77
N LYS A 329 -1.53 -37.18 8.02
CA LYS A 329 -0.92 -36.07 8.76
C LYS A 329 0.34 -35.54 8.06
N LYS A 330 1.20 -36.42 7.53
CA LYS A 330 2.36 -36.01 6.71
C LYS A 330 1.91 -35.28 5.45
N THR A 331 0.91 -35.78 4.73
CA THR A 331 0.40 -35.11 3.52
C THR A 331 -0.21 -33.75 3.83
N LEU A 332 -0.93 -33.63 4.96
CA LEU A 332 -1.48 -32.36 5.45
C LEU A 332 -0.35 -31.36 5.73
N ASN A 333 0.70 -31.79 6.44
CA ASN A 333 1.84 -30.94 6.75
C ASN A 333 2.59 -30.49 5.49
N LEU A 334 2.76 -31.39 4.50
CA LEU A 334 3.32 -31.03 3.20
C LEU A 334 2.46 -29.98 2.47
N CYS A 335 1.14 -30.17 2.42
CA CYS A 335 0.22 -29.20 1.82
C CYS A 335 0.27 -27.84 2.54
N ARG A 336 0.34 -27.84 3.88
CA ARG A 336 0.51 -26.61 4.68
C ARG A 336 1.82 -25.90 4.36
N LEU A 337 2.90 -26.65 4.19
CA LEU A 337 4.22 -26.10 3.87
C LEU A 337 4.26 -25.51 2.45
N GLU A 338 3.58 -26.15 1.48
CA GLU A 338 3.40 -25.59 0.14
C GLU A 338 2.56 -24.31 0.16
N LEU A 339 1.49 -24.26 0.95
CA LEU A 339 0.67 -23.07 1.14
C LEU A 339 1.51 -21.94 1.75
N ALA A 340 2.31 -22.22 2.78
CA ALA A 340 3.23 -21.25 3.39
C ALA A 340 4.24 -20.71 2.36
N LYS A 341 4.80 -21.58 1.50
CA LYS A 341 5.69 -21.14 0.40
C LYS A 341 4.97 -20.21 -0.57
N LYS A 342 3.73 -20.51 -0.95
CA LYS A 342 2.93 -19.64 -1.83
C LYS A 342 2.59 -18.32 -1.15
N ASN A 343 2.21 -18.32 0.12
CA ASN A 343 1.97 -17.08 0.88
C ASN A 343 3.23 -16.22 1.00
N ARG A 344 4.40 -16.80 1.25
CA ARG A 344 5.69 -16.08 1.23
C ARG A 344 5.93 -15.44 -0.15
N SER A 345 5.64 -16.17 -1.24
CA SER A 345 5.75 -15.65 -2.61
C SER A 345 4.74 -14.54 -2.91
N VAL A 346 3.51 -14.62 -2.38
CA VAL A 346 2.50 -13.56 -2.56
C VAL A 346 2.94 -12.30 -1.82
N ASN A 347 3.40 -12.43 -0.57
CA ASN A 347 3.90 -11.29 0.20
C ASN A 347 5.13 -10.64 -0.44
N SER A 348 6.03 -11.44 -1.04
CA SER A 348 7.18 -10.88 -1.76
C SER A 348 6.77 -10.14 -3.03
N LEU A 349 5.76 -10.63 -3.75
CA LEU A 349 5.17 -9.92 -4.89
C LEU A 349 4.46 -8.64 -4.47
N GLN A 350 3.72 -8.66 -3.35
CA GLN A 350 3.03 -7.49 -2.84
C GLN A 350 3.99 -6.37 -2.45
N ARG A 351 5.08 -6.69 -1.74
CA ARG A 351 6.15 -5.71 -1.47
C ARG A 351 6.76 -5.15 -2.75
N ARG A 352 6.90 -5.97 -3.81
CA ARG A 352 7.38 -5.49 -5.11
C ARG A 352 6.39 -4.56 -5.79
N ILE A 353 5.09 -4.78 -5.61
CA ILE A 353 4.04 -3.88 -6.12
C ILE A 353 4.04 -2.57 -5.34
N ASP A 354 4.16 -2.63 -4.01
CA ASP A 354 4.21 -1.43 -3.15
C ASP A 354 5.45 -0.57 -3.42
N ASN A 355 6.54 -1.17 -3.93
CA ASN A 355 7.73 -0.45 -4.36
C ASN A 355 7.57 0.28 -5.71
N ILE A 356 6.48 0.06 -6.45
CA ILE A 356 6.20 0.79 -7.68
C ILE A 356 5.53 2.12 -7.28
N PRO A 357 6.10 3.27 -7.65
CA PRO A 357 5.54 4.54 -7.25
C PRO A 357 4.14 4.73 -7.83
N ASP A 358 3.22 5.15 -6.98
CA ASP A 358 1.84 5.42 -7.38
C ASP A 358 1.75 6.68 -8.25
N ASN A 359 0.63 6.86 -8.95
CA ASN A 359 0.39 8.02 -9.81
C ASN A 359 0.57 9.37 -9.07
N ILE A 360 0.30 9.38 -7.77
CA ILE A 360 0.49 10.56 -6.92
C ILE A 360 1.97 10.86 -6.73
N GLU A 361 2.80 9.85 -6.42
CA GLU A 361 4.25 9.99 -6.27
C GLU A 361 4.90 10.39 -7.60
N LEU A 362 4.45 9.78 -8.71
CA LEU A 362 4.91 10.16 -10.03
C LEU A 362 4.58 11.62 -10.35
N ALA A 363 3.37 12.09 -10.04
CA ALA A 363 2.99 13.49 -10.22
C ALA A 363 3.83 14.44 -9.33
N GLN A 364 4.17 14.02 -8.11
CA GLN A 364 5.09 14.77 -7.24
C GLN A 364 6.49 14.87 -7.86
N TYR A 365 7.05 13.77 -8.37
CA TYR A 365 8.35 13.79 -9.05
C TYR A 365 8.33 14.66 -10.30
N GLN A 366 7.26 14.61 -11.09
CA GLN A 366 7.10 15.48 -12.26
C GLN A 366 7.10 16.96 -11.87
N ARG A 367 6.36 17.33 -10.83
CA ARG A 367 6.34 18.72 -10.34
C ARG A 367 7.71 19.14 -9.82
N ARG A 368 8.37 18.29 -9.03
CA ARG A 368 9.72 18.55 -8.50
C ARG A 368 10.75 18.71 -9.62
N LEU A 369 10.65 17.92 -10.68
CA LEU A 369 11.55 17.98 -11.83
C LEU A 369 11.32 19.26 -12.67
N LEU A 370 10.06 19.71 -12.79
CA LEU A 370 9.76 21.01 -13.41
C LEU A 370 10.32 22.17 -12.58
N GLU A 371 10.17 22.13 -11.26
CA GLU A 371 10.78 23.11 -10.35
C GLU A 371 12.31 23.13 -10.50
N LEU A 372 12.94 21.96 -10.53
CA LEU A 372 14.39 21.84 -10.70
C LEU A 372 14.85 22.41 -12.06
N ASN A 373 14.13 22.10 -13.14
CA ASN A 373 14.45 22.63 -14.47
C ASN A 373 14.33 24.16 -14.50
N ASN A 374 13.32 24.72 -13.84
CA ASN A 374 13.17 26.17 -13.72
C ASN A 374 14.34 26.77 -12.94
N ASN A 375 14.73 26.18 -11.82
CA ASN A 375 15.89 26.63 -11.03
C ASN A 375 17.19 26.57 -11.85
N MET A 376 17.41 25.49 -12.59
CA MET A 376 18.56 25.34 -13.48
C MET A 376 18.57 26.42 -14.58
N SER A 377 17.40 26.72 -15.15
CA SER A 377 17.26 27.79 -16.14
C SER A 377 17.53 29.18 -15.56
N LEU A 378 17.08 29.45 -14.32
CA LEU A 378 17.34 30.71 -13.62
C LEU A 378 18.83 30.87 -13.33
N LYS A 379 19.50 29.84 -12.79
CA LYS A 379 20.94 29.87 -12.55
C LYS A 379 21.74 30.04 -13.83
N THR A 380 21.37 29.34 -14.91
CA THR A 380 22.01 29.54 -16.22
C THR A 380 21.87 30.98 -16.72
N LYS A 381 20.71 31.61 -16.49
CA LYS A 381 20.49 33.02 -16.82
C LYS A 381 21.35 33.96 -15.97
N GLU A 382 21.42 33.74 -14.66
CA GLU A 382 22.31 34.50 -13.76
C GLU A 382 23.77 34.38 -14.18
N THR A 383 24.26 33.15 -14.41
CA THR A 383 25.62 32.89 -14.91
C THR A 383 25.90 33.65 -16.19
N LYS A 384 24.97 33.64 -17.16
CA LYS A 384 25.11 34.41 -18.39
C LYS A 384 25.22 35.92 -18.11
N GLN A 385 24.41 36.47 -17.21
CA GLN A 385 24.48 37.88 -16.84
C GLN A 385 25.83 38.25 -16.22
N TYR A 386 26.40 37.37 -15.38
CA TYR A 386 27.75 37.58 -14.84
C TYR A 386 28.82 37.57 -15.93
N TYR A 387 28.74 36.64 -16.89
CA TYR A 387 29.65 36.64 -18.04
C TYR A 387 29.50 37.89 -18.90
N ASP A 388 28.28 38.34 -19.16
CA ASP A 388 28.02 39.57 -19.91
C ASP A 388 28.63 40.78 -19.18
N LEU A 389 28.41 40.89 -17.86
CA LEU A 389 29.00 41.95 -17.04
C LEU A 389 30.53 41.89 -17.06
N TYR A 390 31.12 40.71 -16.86
CA TYR A 390 32.56 40.51 -16.92
C TYR A 390 33.13 40.93 -18.28
N ASN A 391 32.50 40.52 -19.38
CA ASN A 391 32.92 40.88 -20.73
C ASN A 391 32.83 42.39 -20.97
N THR A 392 31.78 43.05 -20.48
CA THR A 392 31.68 44.52 -20.57
C THR A 392 32.77 45.21 -19.76
N LEU A 393 33.02 44.78 -18.52
CA LEU A 393 34.06 45.34 -17.67
C LEU A 393 35.46 45.11 -18.25
N SER A 394 35.75 43.90 -18.72
CA SER A 394 37.02 43.57 -19.38
C SER A 394 37.22 44.44 -20.62
N THR A 395 36.18 44.61 -21.44
CA THR A 395 36.23 45.48 -22.61
C THR A 395 36.50 46.94 -22.21
N THR A 396 35.85 47.45 -21.16
CA THR A 396 36.12 48.81 -20.68
C THR A 396 37.54 48.97 -20.13
N LEU A 397 38.04 47.96 -19.42
CA LEU A 397 39.42 47.93 -18.92
C LEU A 397 40.40 48.01 -20.09
N ASP A 398 40.23 47.17 -21.12
CA ASP A 398 41.08 47.18 -22.31
C ASP A 398 41.11 48.56 -23.02
N TYR A 399 39.98 49.29 -23.01
CA TYR A 399 39.93 50.64 -23.58
C TYR A 399 40.61 51.68 -22.69
N LEU A 400 40.43 51.60 -21.37
CA LEU A 400 41.14 52.48 -20.42
C LEU A 400 42.65 52.24 -20.45
N GLU A 401 43.08 50.98 -20.57
CA GLU A 401 44.49 50.64 -20.77
C GLU A 401 45.02 51.25 -22.08
N LYS A 402 44.26 51.16 -23.18
CA LYS A 402 44.64 51.82 -24.45
C LYS A 402 44.75 53.34 -24.28
N GLU A 403 43.82 53.98 -23.58
CA GLU A 403 43.89 55.42 -23.28
C GLU A 403 45.13 55.77 -22.47
N LEU A 404 45.49 54.96 -21.47
CA LEU A 404 46.73 55.13 -20.72
C LEU A 404 47.97 54.95 -21.61
N THR A 405 47.98 53.95 -22.51
CA THR A 405 49.09 53.77 -23.45
C THR A 405 49.22 54.95 -24.41
N TYR A 406 48.09 55.51 -24.89
CA TYR A 406 48.11 56.72 -25.68
C TYR A 406 48.68 57.86 -24.86
N LEU A 407 48.16 58.12 -23.66
CA LEU A 407 48.61 59.22 -22.80
C LEU A 407 50.11 59.13 -22.46
N ASN A 408 50.62 57.93 -22.16
CA ASN A 408 52.05 57.70 -21.94
C ASN A 408 52.87 57.98 -23.21
N SER A 409 52.39 57.55 -24.38
CA SER A 409 53.04 57.87 -25.67
C SER A 409 53.07 59.37 -25.96
N ILE A 410 52.03 60.12 -25.57
CA ILE A 410 52.01 61.59 -25.66
C ILE A 410 53.07 62.17 -24.73
N TYR A 411 53.08 61.74 -23.47
CA TYR A 411 53.94 62.27 -22.43
C TYR A 411 55.43 62.09 -22.76
N ASP A 412 55.82 60.88 -23.16
CA ASP A 412 57.22 60.54 -23.45
C ASP A 412 57.72 61.23 -24.73
N ASN A 413 56.86 61.37 -25.75
CA ASN A 413 57.25 61.95 -27.04
C ASN A 413 57.10 63.47 -27.10
N TYR A 414 56.45 64.12 -26.12
CA TYR A 414 56.15 65.56 -26.16
C TYR A 414 57.40 66.43 -26.29
N ASN A 415 58.41 66.19 -25.45
CA ASN A 415 59.63 67.00 -25.43
C ASN A 415 60.44 66.84 -26.74
N SER A 416 60.50 65.62 -27.26
CA SER A 416 61.18 65.30 -28.52
C SER A 416 60.44 65.86 -29.74
N ALA A 417 59.11 65.81 -29.74
CA ALA A 417 58.28 66.33 -30.82
C ALA A 417 58.33 67.86 -30.90
N MET A 418 58.38 68.56 -29.77
CA MET A 418 58.40 70.03 -29.71
C MET A 418 59.79 70.65 -29.98
N ALA A 419 60.84 69.84 -30.12
CA ALA A 419 62.21 70.33 -30.34
C ALA A 419 62.41 71.01 -31.72
N THR A 420 61.69 70.56 -32.76
CA THR A 420 61.82 71.08 -34.13
C THR A 420 60.43 71.34 -34.75
N PRO A 421 60.23 72.37 -35.58
CA PRO A 421 58.94 72.62 -36.25
C PRO A 421 58.45 71.42 -37.09
N ALA A 422 59.35 70.73 -37.79
CA ALA A 422 59.00 69.58 -38.61
C ALA A 422 58.55 68.35 -37.77
N SER A 423 59.18 68.11 -36.61
CA SER A 423 58.77 67.03 -35.70
C SER A 423 57.44 67.33 -35.01
N ARG A 424 57.15 68.62 -34.77
CA ARG A 424 55.86 69.08 -34.25
C ARG A 424 54.73 68.80 -35.24
N ASP A 425 54.92 69.10 -36.52
CA ASP A 425 53.91 68.82 -37.56
C ASP A 425 53.68 67.32 -37.76
N GLN A 426 54.73 66.51 -37.66
CA GLN A 426 54.61 65.05 -37.69
C GLN A 426 53.86 64.50 -36.47
N PHE A 427 54.13 65.02 -35.28
CA PHE A 427 53.43 64.66 -34.05
C PHE A 427 51.93 64.99 -34.16
N LEU A 428 51.57 66.19 -34.64
CA LEU A 428 50.17 66.58 -34.85
C LEU A 428 49.44 65.66 -35.84
N LYS A 429 50.08 65.29 -36.96
CA LYS A 429 49.50 64.31 -37.90
C LYS A 429 49.22 62.95 -37.24
N LYS A 430 50.08 62.51 -36.31
CA LYS A 430 49.85 61.28 -35.55
C LYS A 430 48.67 61.38 -34.59
N PHE A 431 48.39 62.55 -34.01
CA PHE A 431 47.16 62.75 -33.24
C PHE A 431 45.92 62.72 -34.11
N GLU A 432 45.95 63.41 -35.25
CA GLU A 432 44.83 63.40 -36.19
C GLU A 432 44.53 61.96 -36.64
N GLU A 433 45.55 61.16 -36.96
CA GLU A 433 45.41 59.73 -37.28
C GLU A 433 44.77 58.92 -36.13
N ILE A 434 45.16 59.16 -34.86
CA ILE A 434 44.59 58.46 -33.69
C ILE A 434 43.12 58.87 -33.49
N VAL A 435 42.82 60.17 -33.58
CA VAL A 435 41.45 60.69 -33.42
C VAL A 435 40.53 60.16 -34.51
N ASP A 436 40.99 60.14 -35.77
CA ASP A 436 40.25 59.57 -36.89
C ASP A 436 40.05 58.06 -36.72
N GLY A 437 41.05 57.35 -36.20
CA GLY A 437 40.95 55.93 -35.83
C GLY A 437 39.89 55.68 -34.75
N ILE A 438 39.82 56.52 -33.72
CA ILE A 438 38.81 56.45 -32.66
C ILE A 438 37.41 56.77 -33.22
N ALA A 439 37.29 57.79 -34.07
CA ALA A 439 36.02 58.14 -34.71
C ALA A 439 35.50 56.99 -35.60
N ALA A 440 36.39 56.35 -36.37
CA ALA A 440 36.05 55.21 -37.21
C ALA A 440 35.63 53.98 -36.38
N THR A 441 36.32 53.68 -35.28
CA THR A 441 35.94 52.56 -34.39
C THR A 441 34.60 52.81 -33.72
N LYS A 442 34.34 54.03 -33.22
CA LYS A 442 33.04 54.43 -32.67
C LYS A 442 31.89 54.23 -33.67
N MET A 443 32.08 54.62 -34.93
CA MET A 443 31.06 54.43 -35.97
C MET A 443 30.78 52.95 -36.24
N LYS A 444 31.82 52.09 -36.27
CA LYS A 444 31.65 50.63 -36.42
C LYS A 444 30.86 50.02 -35.27
N PHE A 445 31.14 50.43 -34.02
CA PHE A 445 30.38 49.94 -32.86
C PHE A 445 28.94 50.43 -32.85
N LYS A 446 28.69 51.67 -33.28
CA LYS A 446 27.33 52.20 -33.41
C LYS A 446 26.50 51.38 -34.40
N HIS A 447 27.09 51.04 -35.55
CA HIS A 447 26.43 50.18 -36.54
C HIS A 447 26.05 48.81 -35.94
N LYS A 448 27.02 48.14 -35.29
CA LYS A 448 26.76 46.85 -34.64
C LYS A 448 25.69 46.94 -33.56
N TYR A 449 25.68 48.03 -32.79
CA TYR A 449 24.65 48.28 -31.78
C TYR A 449 23.26 48.41 -32.41
N ASP A 450 23.15 49.17 -33.51
CA ASP A 450 21.87 49.35 -34.20
C ASP A 450 21.36 48.03 -34.82
N GLU A 451 22.26 47.17 -35.33
CA GLU A 451 21.94 45.81 -35.78
C GLU A 451 21.42 44.93 -34.65
N GLU A 452 22.13 44.85 -33.52
CA GLU A 452 21.71 44.04 -32.36
C GLU A 452 20.43 44.60 -31.69
N LYS A 453 20.23 45.91 -31.76
CA LYS A 453 18.99 46.53 -31.30
C LYS A 453 17.81 46.06 -32.14
N LEU A 454 17.97 46.02 -33.45
CA LEU A 454 16.94 45.57 -34.38
C LEU A 454 16.64 44.08 -34.21
N THR A 455 17.65 43.23 -34.05
CA THR A 455 17.44 41.80 -33.78
C THR A 455 16.69 41.57 -32.46
N ARG A 456 17.05 42.29 -31.39
CA ARG A 456 16.35 42.25 -30.11
C ARG A 456 14.89 42.66 -30.26
N ASP A 457 14.61 43.75 -30.97
CA ASP A 457 13.25 44.27 -31.13
C ASP A 457 12.38 43.28 -31.93
N ASN A 458 12.95 42.62 -32.94
CA ASN A 458 12.27 41.55 -33.68
C ASN A 458 11.96 40.34 -32.78
N LEU A 459 12.95 39.84 -32.02
CA LEU A 459 12.75 38.72 -31.10
C LEU A 459 11.73 39.03 -30.00
N ASN A 460 11.71 40.28 -29.52
CA ASN A 460 10.73 40.72 -28.52
C ASN A 460 9.31 40.75 -29.11
N SER A 461 9.17 41.20 -30.35
CA SER A 461 7.89 41.11 -31.07
C SER A 461 7.41 39.66 -31.19
N ASP A 462 8.29 38.74 -31.59
CA ASP A 462 7.97 37.31 -31.71
C ASP A 462 7.58 36.70 -30.35
N LEU A 463 8.29 37.07 -29.28
CA LEU A 463 7.99 36.65 -27.91
C LEU A 463 6.58 37.10 -27.50
N LEU A 464 6.20 38.35 -27.77
CA LEU A 464 4.87 38.87 -27.46
C LEU A 464 3.77 38.07 -28.18
N VAL A 465 3.99 37.72 -29.45
CA VAL A 465 3.05 36.87 -30.22
C VAL A 465 2.91 35.49 -29.57
N LEU A 466 4.01 34.87 -29.16
CA LEU A 466 3.99 33.56 -28.50
C LEU A 466 3.30 33.60 -27.13
N LEU A 467 3.50 34.66 -26.34
CA LEU A 467 2.82 34.83 -25.05
C LEU A 467 1.31 34.98 -25.23
N ASP A 468 0.85 35.72 -26.25
CA ASP A 468 -0.58 35.83 -26.55
C ASP A 468 -1.17 34.49 -26.99
N LEU A 469 -0.39 33.68 -27.71
CA LEU A 469 -0.76 32.33 -28.11
C LEU A 469 -0.86 31.40 -26.88
N GLN A 470 0.11 31.46 -25.96
CA GLN A 470 0.07 30.74 -24.68
C GLN A 470 -1.16 31.12 -23.85
N ARG A 471 -1.48 32.43 -23.75
CA ARG A 471 -2.70 32.91 -23.06
C ARG A 471 -3.97 32.34 -23.70
N LYS A 472 -4.05 32.30 -25.04
CA LYS A 472 -5.17 31.68 -25.75
C LYS A 472 -5.29 30.19 -25.44
N TYR A 473 -4.19 29.44 -25.46
CA TYR A 473 -4.23 28.02 -25.09
C TYR A 473 -4.65 27.79 -23.64
N ALA A 474 -4.13 28.59 -22.70
CA ALA A 474 -4.53 28.51 -21.30
C ALA A 474 -6.04 28.77 -21.12
N ALA A 475 -6.59 29.75 -21.84
CA ALA A 475 -8.03 30.03 -21.85
C ALA A 475 -8.84 28.85 -22.41
N VAL A 476 -8.42 28.27 -23.54
CA VAL A 476 -9.08 27.10 -24.16
C VAL A 476 -9.03 25.89 -23.23
N VAL A 477 -7.88 25.61 -22.60
CA VAL A 477 -7.74 24.52 -21.64
C VAL A 477 -8.63 24.74 -20.43
N LYS A 478 -8.73 25.97 -19.91
CA LYS A 478 -9.64 26.31 -18.81
C LYS A 478 -11.10 26.07 -19.20
N GLN A 479 -11.51 26.50 -20.39
CA GLN A 479 -12.86 26.24 -20.93
C GLN A 479 -13.14 24.75 -21.11
N PHE A 480 -12.17 23.98 -21.63
CA PHE A 480 -12.29 22.54 -21.80
C PHE A 480 -12.47 21.82 -20.46
N LYS A 481 -11.67 22.17 -19.44
CA LYS A 481 -11.81 21.60 -18.09
C LYS A 481 -13.21 21.87 -17.51
N VAL A 482 -13.70 23.11 -17.62
CA VAL A 482 -15.05 23.47 -17.17
C VAL A 482 -16.13 22.68 -17.93
N ALA A 483 -15.95 22.42 -19.22
CA ALA A 483 -16.88 21.61 -19.99
C ALA A 483 -16.86 20.13 -19.54
N CYS A 484 -15.68 19.58 -19.25
CA CYS A 484 -15.52 18.21 -18.73
C CYS A 484 -16.11 18.03 -17.33
N GLU A 485 -16.10 19.04 -16.48
CA GLU A 485 -16.72 19.00 -15.14
C GLU A 485 -18.26 19.09 -15.18
N LYS A 486 -18.83 19.58 -16.30
CA LYS A 486 -20.29 19.70 -16.50
C LYS A 486 -20.95 18.45 -17.10
N VAL A 487 -20.16 17.50 -17.60
CA VAL A 487 -20.59 16.20 -18.16
C VAL A 487 -20.43 15.14 -17.09
#